data_AF-A0A1F8U7S3-F1
#
_entry.id   AF-A0A1F8U7S3-F1
#
_cell.length_a   1.000
_cell.length_b   1.000
_cell.length_c   1.000
_cell.angle_alpha   90.00
_cell.angle_beta   90.00
_cell.angle_gamma   90.00
#
_symmetry.space_group_name_H-M   'P 1'
#
loop_
_entity.id
_entity.type
_entity.pdbx_description
1 polymer ?
#
loop_
_entity_poly.entity_id
_entity_poly.type
_entity_poly.pdbx_seq_one_letter_code
_entity_poly.pdbx_strand_id
1 'polypeptide(L)'
;MRTSELLLSSLNITEDDYSYKGLFILSVNRKSRQMDMSELENASKMTDLKAYFNLDEDIAEIKMTLMDMIFDKANISSVIIEGENYEENTKRKVSERRASSFDLA
;
A
#
# COMPACT_ATOMS: atom_id res chain seq x y z
N MET A 1 -0.26 24.34 -9.79
CA MET A 1 -0.05 23.59 -8.53
C MET A 1 1.13 22.66 -8.72
N ARG A 2 1.85 22.31 -7.65
CA ARG A 2 2.94 21.32 -7.69
C ARG A 2 2.47 19.94 -7.25
N THR A 3 3.07 18.89 -7.81
CA THR A 3 2.72 17.49 -7.53
C THR A 3 3.04 17.12 -6.09
N SER A 4 4.09 17.70 -5.52
CA SER A 4 4.48 17.54 -4.11
C SER A 4 3.47 18.10 -3.10
N GLU A 5 2.53 18.94 -3.54
CA GLU A 5 1.42 19.44 -2.70
C GLU A 5 0.27 18.44 -2.61
N LEU A 6 0.28 17.37 -3.41
CA LEU A 6 -0.71 16.29 -3.34
C LEU A 6 -0.44 15.38 -2.14
N LEU A 7 -1.50 15.00 -1.45
CA LEU A 7 -1.44 13.99 -0.40
C LEU A 7 -1.69 12.60 -1.00
N LEU A 8 -0.70 11.71 -0.85
CA LEU A 8 -0.83 10.29 -1.17
C LEU A 8 -1.28 9.50 0.07
N SER A 9 -2.41 8.81 -0.09
CA SER A 9 -3.08 8.04 0.96
C SER A 9 -3.54 6.68 0.44
N SER A 10 -3.84 5.77 1.38
CA SER A 10 -4.38 4.45 1.07
C SER A 10 -3.56 3.65 0.04
N LEU A 11 -2.23 3.74 0.12
CA LEU A 11 -1.33 2.95 -0.71
C LEU A 11 -1.49 1.48 -0.37
N ASN A 12 -1.93 0.69 -1.34
CA ASN A 12 -2.01 -0.75 -1.25
C ASN A 12 -1.23 -1.34 -2.43
N ILE A 13 -0.17 -2.07 -2.12
CA ILE A 13 0.67 -2.75 -3.10
C ILE A 13 0.43 -4.23 -2.95
N THR A 14 -0.08 -4.86 -4.00
CA THR A 14 -0.26 -6.30 -4.09
C THR A 14 0.61 -6.84 -5.22
N GLU A 15 1.31 -7.94 -4.96
CA GLU A 15 2.00 -8.72 -5.96
C GLU A 15 1.13 -9.94 -6.32
N ASP A 16 0.83 -10.10 -7.60
CA ASP A 16 0.09 -11.25 -8.13
C ASP A 16 0.68 -11.65 -9.49
N ASP A 17 1.08 -12.92 -9.64
CA ASP A 17 1.70 -13.49 -10.84
C ASP A 17 2.80 -12.61 -11.47
N TYR A 18 3.77 -12.16 -10.66
CA TYR A 18 4.87 -11.26 -11.08
C TYR A 18 4.41 -9.87 -11.59
N SER A 19 3.14 -9.52 -11.38
CA SER A 19 2.60 -8.19 -11.63
C SER A 19 2.40 -7.45 -10.30
N TYR A 20 3.02 -6.27 -10.20
CA TYR A 20 2.80 -5.38 -9.07
C TYR A 20 1.62 -4.45 -9.39
N LYS A 21 0.57 -4.53 -8.60
CA LYS A 21 -0.56 -3.59 -8.63
C LYS A 21 -0.45 -2.66 -7.44
N GLY A 22 -0.34 -1.37 -7.70
CA GLY A 22 -0.28 -0.33 -6.67
C GLY A 22 -1.51 0.56 -6.77
N LEU A 23 -2.47 0.42 -5.87
CA LEU A 23 -3.63 1.30 -5.78
C LEU A 23 -3.39 2.36 -4.71
N PHE A 24 -3.65 3.62 -5.04
CA PHE A 24 -3.49 4.73 -4.10
C PHE A 24 -4.48 5.86 -4.38
N ILE A 25 -4.65 6.75 -3.43
CA ILE A 25 -5.52 7.92 -3.55
C ILE A 25 -4.66 9.18 -3.47
N LEU A 26 -4.71 9.99 -4.53
CA LEU A 26 -4.20 11.35 -4.54
C LEU A 26 -5.30 12.31 -4.12
N SER A 27 -4.99 13.24 -3.22
CA SER A 27 -5.96 14.22 -2.74
C SER A 27 -5.35 15.59 -2.53
N VAL A 28 -6.16 16.62 -2.76
CA VAL A 28 -5.87 18.00 -2.40
C VAL A 28 -7.17 18.71 -2.07
N ASN A 29 -7.23 19.36 -0.91
CA ASN A 29 -8.42 20.07 -0.44
C ASN A 29 -9.69 19.21 -0.52
N ARG A 30 -10.60 19.51 -1.47
CA ARG A 30 -11.87 18.78 -1.70
C ARG A 30 -11.85 17.88 -2.95
N LYS A 31 -10.69 17.72 -3.59
CA LYS A 31 -10.49 16.86 -4.75
C LYS A 31 -9.74 15.60 -4.33
N SER A 32 -10.20 14.46 -4.80
CA SER A 32 -9.53 13.19 -4.58
C SER A 32 -9.75 12.28 -5.76
N ARG A 33 -8.72 11.55 -6.15
CA ARG A 33 -8.77 10.60 -7.26
C ARG A 33 -8.00 9.34 -6.89
N GLN A 34 -8.67 8.20 -7.07
CA GLN A 34 -8.02 6.91 -7.00
C GLN A 34 -7.21 6.69 -8.28
N MET A 35 -6.01 6.17 -8.12
CA MET A 35 -5.06 5.90 -9.19
C MET A 35 -4.48 4.51 -9.01
N ASP A 36 -4.11 3.90 -10.14
CA ASP A 36 -3.31 2.68 -10.19
C ASP A 36 -1.92 3.04 -10.71
N MET A 37 -0.88 2.42 -10.17
CA MET A 37 0.51 2.61 -10.56
C MET A 37 0.73 2.32 -12.06
N SER A 38 -0.01 1.38 -12.64
CA SER A 38 0.01 1.09 -14.08
C SER A 38 -0.49 2.26 -14.94
N GLU A 39 -1.34 3.14 -14.39
CA GLU A 39 -1.80 4.33 -15.12
C GLU A 39 -0.70 5.40 -15.27
N LEU A 40 0.36 5.35 -14.46
CA LEU A 40 1.50 6.28 -14.56
C LEU A 40 2.32 6.07 -15.85
N GLU A 41 2.20 4.91 -16.48
CA GLU A 41 2.80 4.60 -17.79
C GLU A 41 1.93 5.08 -18.96
N ASN A 42 0.66 5.44 -18.69
CA ASN A 42 -0.28 5.86 -19.73
C ASN A 42 -0.30 7.38 -19.88
N ALA A 43 0.23 7.87 -21.01
CA ALA A 43 0.32 9.30 -21.31
C ALA A 43 -1.04 10.03 -21.30
N SER A 44 -2.13 9.37 -21.73
CA SER A 44 -3.47 9.97 -21.68
C SER A 44 -3.92 10.15 -20.23
N LYS A 45 -3.74 9.13 -19.39
CA LYS A 45 -4.12 9.19 -17.98
C LYS A 45 -3.32 10.24 -17.22
N MET A 46 -2.03 10.38 -17.53
CA MET A 46 -1.18 11.41 -16.96
C MET A 46 -1.59 12.82 -17.39
N THR A 47 -2.02 12.99 -18.64
CA THR A 47 -2.56 14.27 -19.12
C THR A 47 -3.87 14.61 -18.40
N ASP A 48 -4.76 13.64 -18.24
CA ASP A 48 -6.01 13.79 -17.50
C ASP A 48 -5.76 14.10 -16.01
N LEU A 49 -4.75 13.48 -15.42
CA LEU A 49 -4.34 13.71 -14.03
C LEU A 49 -3.84 15.15 -13.84
N LYS A 50 -2.94 15.58 -14.73
CA LYS A 50 -2.42 16.95 -14.77
C LYS A 50 -3.55 17.96 -14.87
N ALA A 51 -4.51 17.75 -15.76
CA ALA A 51 -5.68 18.62 -15.91
C ALA A 51 -6.60 18.59 -14.67
N TYR A 52 -6.86 17.42 -14.09
CA TYR A 52 -7.76 17.26 -12.94
C TYR A 52 -7.27 18.04 -11.70
N PHE A 53 -5.97 17.94 -11.41
CA PHE A 53 -5.31 18.62 -10.29
C PHE A 53 -4.75 20.01 -10.64
N ASN A 54 -4.77 20.39 -11.92
CA ASN A 54 -4.19 21.65 -12.42
C ASN A 54 -2.70 21.79 -12.06
N LEU A 55 -1.93 20.75 -12.38
CA LEU A 55 -0.50 20.69 -12.15
C LEU A 55 0.24 21.48 -13.22
N ASP A 56 1.25 22.24 -12.84
CA ASP A 56 2.00 23.11 -13.76
C ASP A 56 3.20 22.38 -14.39
N GLU A 57 3.69 21.33 -13.72
CA GLU A 57 4.87 20.55 -14.09
C GLU A 57 4.65 19.73 -15.37
N ASP A 58 5.74 19.38 -16.06
CA ASP A 58 5.68 18.45 -17.18
C ASP A 58 5.36 17.02 -16.71
N ILE A 59 4.82 16.20 -17.62
CA ILE A 59 4.37 14.84 -17.29
C ILE A 59 5.51 13.98 -16.72
N ALA A 60 6.75 14.19 -17.16
CA ALA A 60 7.90 13.44 -16.66
C ALA A 60 8.23 13.82 -15.21
N GLU A 61 8.25 15.11 -14.88
CA GLU A 61 8.42 15.62 -13.51
C GLU A 61 7.29 15.14 -12.57
N ILE A 62 6.03 15.18 -13.04
CA ILE A 62 4.88 14.66 -12.28
C ILE A 62 5.08 13.16 -11.98
N LYS A 63 5.45 12.37 -12.99
CA LYS A 63 5.63 10.92 -12.85
C LYS A 63 6.75 10.61 -11.85
N MET A 64 7.89 11.28 -11.96
CA MET A 64 9.02 11.10 -11.05
C MET A 64 8.61 11.41 -9.61
N THR A 65 7.98 12.56 -9.38
CA THR A 65 7.53 12.99 -8.05
C THR A 65 6.52 12.00 -7.45
N LEU A 66 5.57 11.50 -8.23
CA LEU A 66 4.60 10.50 -7.77
C LEU A 66 5.27 9.17 -7.40
N MET A 67 6.25 8.73 -8.18
CA MET A 67 7.01 7.51 -7.86
C MET A 67 7.77 7.67 -6.54
N ASP A 68 8.45 8.80 -6.35
CA ASP A 68 9.16 9.10 -5.09
C ASP A 68 8.19 9.07 -3.89
N MET A 69 7.02 9.70 -4.03
CA MET A 69 5.98 9.68 -3.00
C MET A 69 5.47 8.26 -2.69
N ILE A 70 5.32 7.41 -3.72
CA ILE A 70 4.92 6.01 -3.55
C ILE A 70 6.02 5.25 -2.80
N PHE A 71 7.29 5.40 -3.19
CA PHE A 71 8.42 4.75 -2.54
C PHE A 71 8.57 5.16 -1.08
N ASP A 72 8.48 6.46 -0.79
CA ASP A 72 8.55 6.97 0.58
C ASP A 72 7.43 6.39 1.45
N LYS A 73 6.20 6.34 0.91
CA LYS A 73 5.06 5.77 1.61
C LYS A 73 5.20 4.26 1.81
N ALA A 74 5.71 3.54 0.80
CA ALA A 74 5.95 2.11 0.84
C ALA A 74 7.05 1.73 1.85
N ASN A 75 8.10 2.53 1.94
CA ASN A 75 9.15 2.38 2.95
C ASN A 75 8.56 2.53 4.35
N ILE A 76 7.72 3.55 4.58
CA ILE A 76 7.05 3.73 5.88
C ILE A 76 6.10 2.56 6.19
N SER A 77 5.34 2.07 5.20
CA SER A 77 4.43 0.93 5.43
C SER A 77 5.17 -0.39 5.64
N SER A 78 6.38 -0.56 5.10
CA SER A 78 7.18 -1.78 5.25
C SER A 78 7.87 -1.87 6.61
N VAL A 79 8.16 -0.73 7.25
CA VAL A 79 8.68 -0.68 8.63
C VAL A 79 7.60 -1.09 9.65
N ILE A 80 6.32 -0.92 9.30
CA ILE A 80 5.21 -1.39 10.11
C ILE A 80 4.98 -2.86 9.72
N ILE A 81 5.29 -3.79 10.63
CA ILE A 81 5.31 -5.26 10.48
C ILE A 81 6.71 -5.85 10.18
N GLU A 82 7.74 -5.36 10.87
CA GLU A 82 8.75 -6.30 11.38
C GLU A 82 8.10 -7.07 12.53
N GLY A 83 8.09 -8.40 12.48
CA GLY A 83 7.40 -9.30 13.42
C GLY A 83 7.86 -9.24 14.89
N GLU A 84 8.38 -8.12 15.38
CA GLU A 84 8.76 -7.91 16.78
C GLU A 84 7.55 -7.87 17.75
N ASN A 85 6.32 -7.76 17.23
CA ASN A 85 5.09 -7.85 18.02
C ASN A 85 4.28 -9.13 17.75
N TYR A 86 4.90 -10.16 17.15
CA TYR A 86 4.32 -11.50 17.13
C TYR A 86 4.66 -12.20 18.45
N GLU A 87 3.83 -12.01 19.48
CA GLU A 87 3.84 -12.93 20.61
C GLU A 87 3.23 -14.27 20.18
N GLU A 88 4.07 -15.23 19.80
CA GLU A 88 3.70 -16.66 19.72
C GLU A 88 3.48 -17.20 21.14
N ASN A 89 2.48 -16.71 21.87
CA ASN A 89 2.17 -17.18 23.21
C ASN A 89 0.69 -17.52 23.39
N THR A 90 0.18 -18.36 22.50
CA THR A 90 -0.98 -19.21 22.79
C THR A 90 -0.66 -20.70 22.63
N LYS A 91 0.51 -21.14 23.12
CA LYS A 91 0.68 -22.52 23.59
C LYS A 91 0.25 -22.62 25.05
N ARG A 92 -1.06 -22.67 25.34
CA ARG A 92 -1.56 -23.26 26.61
C ARG A 92 -2.84 -24.08 26.44
N LYS A 93 -2.61 -25.39 26.36
CA LYS A 93 -3.30 -26.49 27.06
C LYS A 93 -4.78 -26.75 26.75
N VAL A 94 -5.07 -27.39 25.62
CA VAL A 94 -6.24 -28.29 25.52
C VAL A 94 -5.87 -29.55 24.71
N SER A 95 -4.90 -30.33 25.18
CA SER A 95 -4.66 -31.69 24.65
C SER A 95 -4.08 -32.68 25.66
N GLU A 96 -4.16 -32.38 26.96
CA GLU A 96 -3.84 -33.34 28.04
C GLU A 96 -5.06 -33.64 28.90
N ARG A 97 -6.13 -34.21 28.32
CA ARG A 97 -7.19 -34.89 29.10
C ARG A 97 -7.91 -36.00 28.32
N ARG A 98 -7.23 -36.83 27.52
CA ARG A 98 -7.83 -38.09 26.99
C ARG A 98 -6.80 -39.21 26.76
N ALA A 99 -5.79 -39.33 27.61
CA ALA A 99 -4.85 -40.45 27.58
C ALA A 99 -4.68 -41.11 28.97
N SER A 100 -5.74 -41.08 29.80
CA SER A 100 -5.74 -41.67 31.15
C SER A 100 -7.00 -42.48 31.45
N SER A 101 -7.73 -42.91 30.42
CA SER A 101 -8.86 -43.85 30.56
C SER A 101 -8.67 -45.09 29.68
N PHE A 102 -7.42 -45.48 29.47
CA PHE A 102 -7.07 -46.84 29.09
C PHE A 102 -6.18 -47.36 30.21
N ASP A 103 -6.64 -48.45 30.83
CA ASP A 103 -6.05 -49.22 31.93
C ASP A 103 -6.15 -48.62 33.35
N LEU A 104 -7.22 -48.99 34.05
CA LEU A 104 -7.09 -49.79 35.28
C LEU A 104 -8.39 -50.54 35.61
N ALA A 105 -8.29 -51.87 35.61
CA ALA A 105 -9.13 -52.89 36.26
C ALA A 105 -10.56 -53.14 35.75
#